data_AF-A0A1I0V1H6-F1
#
_entry.id   AF-A0A1I0V1H6-F1
#
_cell.length_a   1.000
_cell.length_b   1.000
_cell.length_c   1.000
_cell.angle_alpha   90.00
_cell.angle_beta   90.00
_cell.angle_gamma   90.00
#
_symmetry.space_group_name_H-M   'P 1'
#
loop_
_entity.id
_entity.type
_entity.pdbx_description
1 polymer ?
#
loop_
_entity_poly.entity_id
_entity_poly.type
_entity_poly.pdbx_seq_one_letter_code
_entity_poly.pdbx_strand_id
1 'polypeptide(L)'
;MLGFLIMLNVILMLLCIVFIIKLKTINPIKSKRKSKNILIKLCIILSLIMCISSLYTGFRISGQKIILEYDLSNDANDENNEAAKNKSDYSNRLSFKDLIIESLKDIDKAKNKLAAYTILSYGLYLMAYFLEKSVENEDRNRYIG
;
A
#
# COMPACT_ATOMS: atom_id res chain seq x y z
N MET A 1 -1.17 12.24 3.87
CA MET A 1 -1.86 10.94 3.99
C MET A 1 -1.31 9.87 3.04
N LEU A 2 -1.16 10.11 1.72
CA LEU A 2 -0.59 9.10 0.79
C LEU A 2 0.84 8.68 1.16
N GLY A 3 1.73 9.64 1.43
CA GLY A 3 3.10 9.33 1.87
C GLY A 3 3.18 8.49 3.15
N PHE A 4 2.23 8.69 4.08
CA PHE A 4 2.13 7.87 5.29
C PHE A 4 1.76 6.41 4.96
N LEU A 5 0.82 6.17 4.03
CA LEU A 5 0.48 4.82 3.56
C LEU A 5 1.67 4.14 2.88
N ILE A 6 2.45 4.87 2.08
CA ILE A 6 3.68 4.35 1.47
C ILE A 6 4.68 3.94 2.55
N MET A 7 4.93 4.81 3.54
CA MET A 7 5.84 4.52 4.65
C MET A 7 5.40 3.28 5.46
N LEU A 8 4.11 3.14 5.73
CA LEU A 8 3.57 1.94 6.39
C LEU A 8 3.86 0.67 5.58
N ASN A 9 3.62 0.69 4.26
CA ASN A 9 3.92 -0.48 3.43
C ASN A 9 5.43 -0.78 3.38
N VAL A 10 6.32 0.22 3.40
CA VAL A 10 7.76 -0.01 3.50
C VAL A 10 8.13 -0.72 4.81
N ILE A 11 7.57 -0.26 5.94
CA ILE A 11 7.78 -0.89 7.24
C ILE A 11 7.28 -2.34 7.22
N LEU A 12 6.08 -2.58 6.70
CA LEU A 12 5.52 -3.93 6.58
C LEU A 12 6.40 -4.85 5.74
N MET A 13 6.93 -4.35 4.62
CA MET A 13 7.84 -5.11 3.76
C MET A 13 9.09 -5.56 4.53
N LEU A 14 9.70 -4.67 5.31
CA LEU A 14 10.85 -5.00 6.16
C LEU A 14 10.49 -6.06 7.22
N LEU A 15 9.34 -5.92 7.87
CA LEU A 15 8.85 -6.88 8.85
C LEU A 15 8.61 -8.27 8.25
N CYS A 16 8.04 -8.34 7.04
CA CYS A 16 7.86 -9.59 6.31
C CYS A 16 9.21 -10.24 5.95
N ILE A 17 10.20 -9.46 5.52
CA ILE A 17 11.56 -9.96 5.21
C ILE A 17 12.20 -10.55 6.48
N VAL A 18 12.17 -9.83 7.60
CA VAL A 18 12.70 -10.32 8.88
C VAL A 18 11.99 -11.61 9.29
N PHE A 19 10.67 -11.68 9.14
CA PHE A 19 9.88 -12.86 9.44
C PHE A 19 10.28 -14.06 8.58
N ILE A 20 10.46 -13.87 7.27
CA ILE A 20 10.92 -14.93 6.36
C ILE A 20 12.31 -15.45 6.75
N ILE A 21 13.24 -14.55 7.11
CA ILE A 21 14.59 -14.92 7.57
C ILE A 21 14.49 -15.78 8.85
N LYS A 22 13.69 -15.34 9.83
CA LYS A 22 13.43 -16.08 11.08
C LYS A 22 12.85 -17.47 10.78
N LEU A 23 11.89 -17.56 9.87
CA LEU A 23 11.22 -18.80 9.51
C LEU A 23 12.11 -19.77 8.73
N LYS A 24 13.16 -19.27 8.07
CA LYS A 24 14.20 -20.09 7.41
C LYS A 24 15.25 -20.60 8.40
N THR A 25 15.53 -19.86 9.47
CA THR A 25 16.48 -20.26 10.54
C THR A 25 15.88 -21.29 11.49
N ILE A 26 14.56 -21.25 11.71
CA ILE A 26 13.85 -22.25 12.51
C ILE A 26 13.57 -23.46 11.62
N ASN A 27 14.38 -24.51 11.79
CA ASN A 27 14.28 -25.78 11.08
C ASN A 27 12.85 -26.37 11.14
N PRO A 28 12.35 -27.06 10.10
CA PRO A 28 10.97 -27.54 10.01
C PRO A 28 10.72 -28.79 10.88
N ILE A 29 10.81 -28.65 12.20
CA ILE A 29 10.72 -29.77 13.13
C ILE A 29 9.33 -29.80 13.76
N LYS A 30 8.39 -30.49 13.09
CA LYS A 30 7.50 -31.55 13.64
C LYS A 30 6.26 -31.79 12.77
N SER A 31 6.17 -33.03 12.29
CA SER A 31 5.16 -33.63 11.40
C SER A 31 3.68 -33.30 11.71
N LYS A 32 3.30 -33.10 12.99
CA LYS A 32 1.89 -32.87 13.38
C LYS A 32 1.33 -31.47 13.06
N ARG A 33 2.15 -30.50 12.63
CA ARG A 33 1.71 -29.10 12.38
C ARG A 33 2.00 -28.57 10.99
N LYS A 34 2.20 -29.48 10.03
CA LYS A 34 2.49 -29.15 8.63
C LYS A 34 1.46 -28.18 8.04
N SER A 35 0.18 -28.34 8.37
CA SER A 35 -0.92 -27.45 7.91
C SER A 35 -0.81 -26.02 8.44
N LYS A 36 -0.59 -25.83 9.75
CA LYS A 36 -0.40 -24.49 10.36
C LYS A 36 0.84 -23.79 9.79
N ASN A 37 1.95 -24.51 9.61
CA ASN A 37 3.18 -23.96 9.02
C ASN A 37 3.00 -23.57 7.54
N ILE A 38 2.24 -24.35 6.76
CA ILE A 38 1.86 -23.99 5.39
C ILE A 38 1.00 -22.73 5.39
N LEU A 39 0.01 -22.65 6.28
CA LEU A 39 -0.87 -21.48 6.41
C LEU A 39 -0.08 -20.21 6.75
N ILE A 40 0.84 -20.27 7.72
CA ILE A 40 1.71 -19.14 8.08
C ILE A 40 2.51 -18.66 6.86
N LYS A 41 3.12 -19.58 6.12
CA LYS A 41 3.88 -19.24 4.89
C LYS A 41 2.98 -18.59 3.84
N LEU A 42 1.78 -19.13 3.60
CA LEU A 42 0.81 -18.56 2.67
C LEU A 42 0.39 -17.14 3.08
N CYS A 43 0.09 -16.90 4.36
CA CYS A 43 -0.26 -15.58 4.87
C CYS A 43 0.85 -14.55 4.65
N ILE A 44 2.12 -14.92 4.92
CA ILE A 44 3.27 -14.02 4.71
C ILE A 44 3.50 -13.75 3.23
N ILE A 45 3.41 -14.76 2.36
CA ILE A 45 3.57 -14.57 0.91
C ILE A 45 2.46 -13.66 0.36
N LEU A 46 1.21 -13.89 0.74
CA LEU A 46 0.08 -13.05 0.33
C LEU A 46 0.24 -11.62 0.85
N SER A 47 0.66 -11.44 2.10
CA SER A 47 0.96 -10.13 2.66
C SER A 47 2.07 -9.42 1.87
N LEU A 48 3.12 -10.14 1.45
CA LEU A 48 4.23 -9.57 0.69
C LEU A 48 3.78 -9.11 -0.69
N ILE A 49 2.98 -9.93 -1.39
CA ILE A 49 2.44 -9.59 -2.71
C ILE A 49 1.56 -8.35 -2.62
N MET A 50 0.61 -8.31 -1.67
CA MET A 50 -0.26 -7.15 -1.49
C MET A 50 0.53 -5.89 -1.10
N CYS A 51 1.58 -6.02 -0.30
CA CYS A 51 2.47 -4.93 0.08
C CYS A 51 3.21 -4.36 -1.14
N ILE A 52 3.77 -5.21 -2.00
CA ILE A 52 4.46 -4.80 -3.23
C ILE A 52 3.49 -4.09 -4.19
N SER A 53 2.31 -4.68 -4.41
CA SER A 53 1.26 -4.05 -5.24
C SER A 53 0.82 -2.70 -4.70
N SER A 54 0.72 -2.57 -3.37
CA SER A 54 0.38 -1.31 -2.69
C SER A 54 1.47 -0.27 -2.88
N LEU A 55 2.75 -0.64 -2.72
CA LEU A 55 3.88 0.28 -2.97
C LEU A 55 3.90 0.77 -4.41
N TYR A 56 3.79 -0.13 -5.40
CA TYR A 56 3.77 0.23 -6.82
C TYR A 56 2.64 1.23 -7.13
N THR A 57 1.44 0.93 -6.64
CA THR A 57 0.26 1.80 -6.82
C THR A 57 0.45 3.14 -6.12
N GLY A 58 0.99 3.13 -4.89
CA GLY A 58 1.25 4.34 -4.11
C GLY A 58 2.24 5.28 -4.79
N PHE A 59 3.36 4.75 -5.31
CA PHE A 59 4.33 5.55 -6.06
C PHE A 59 3.75 6.12 -7.35
N ARG A 60 2.98 5.33 -8.11
CA ARG A 60 2.33 5.78 -9.33
C ARG A 60 1.35 6.92 -9.06
N ILE A 61 0.48 6.77 -8.05
CA ILE A 61 -0.47 7.82 -7.65
C ILE A 61 0.29 9.08 -7.19
N SER A 62 1.35 8.92 -6.41
CA SER A 62 2.15 10.06 -5.94
C SER A 62 2.78 10.83 -7.09
N GLY A 63 3.31 10.13 -8.10
CA GLY A 63 3.87 10.76 -9.30
C GLY A 63 2.80 11.50 -10.12
N GLN A 64 1.67 10.85 -10.39
CA GLN A 64 0.56 11.47 -11.12
C GLN A 64 0.03 12.71 -10.39
N LYS A 65 -0.11 12.64 -9.08
CA LYS A 65 -0.58 13.77 -8.27
C LYS A 65 0.36 14.98 -8.38
N ILE A 66 1.67 14.77 -8.32
CA ILE A 66 2.66 15.86 -8.46
C ILE A 66 2.56 16.51 -9.84
N ILE A 67 2.43 15.71 -10.90
CA ILE A 67 2.30 16.22 -12.28
C ILE A 67 1.01 17.04 -12.42
N LEU A 68 -0.13 16.51 -11.95
CA LEU A 68 -1.41 17.20 -12.00
C LEU A 68 -1.42 18.49 -11.16
N GLU A 69 -0.78 18.51 -9.98
CA GLU A 69 -0.65 19.73 -9.18
C GLU A 69 0.27 20.77 -9.85
N TYR A 70 1.32 20.32 -10.55
CA TYR A 70 2.20 21.18 -11.34
C TYR A 70 1.46 21.80 -12.54
N ASP A 71 0.76 20.99 -13.32
CA ASP A 71 -0.02 21.44 -14.48
C ASP A 71 -1.13 22.42 -14.07
N LEU A 72 -1.85 22.13 -12.97
CA LEU A 72 -2.87 23.02 -12.42
C LEU A 72 -2.28 24.37 -11.96
N SER A 73 -1.07 24.37 -11.40
CA SER A 73 -0.41 25.59 -10.92
C SER A 73 0.13 26.45 -12.07
N ASN A 74 0.56 25.82 -13.17
CA ASN A 74 0.99 26.54 -14.36
C ASN A 74 -0.19 27.16 -15.11
N ASP A 75 -1.29 26.42 -15.28
CA ASP A 75 -2.51 26.98 -15.88
C ASP A 75 -3.08 28.15 -15.06
N ALA A 76 -3.00 28.09 -13.72
CA ALA A 76 -3.42 29.20 -12.85
C ALA A 76 -2.49 30.42 -12.92
N ASN A 77 -1.20 30.23 -13.21
CA ASN A 77 -0.25 31.32 -13.42
C ASN A 77 -0.38 31.93 -14.82
N ASP A 78 -0.69 31.12 -15.84
CA ASP A 78 -1.03 31.59 -17.17
C ASP A 78 -2.40 32.30 -17.19
N GLU A 79 -3.35 31.92 -16.34
CA GLU A 79 -4.60 32.67 -16.08
C GLU A 79 -4.33 34.14 -15.70
N ASN A 80 -3.36 34.41 -14.83
CA ASN A 80 -3.01 35.78 -14.42
C ASN A 80 -2.31 36.57 -15.53
N ASN A 81 -1.61 35.90 -16.45
CA ASN A 81 -0.90 36.54 -17.57
C ASN A 81 -1.80 36.73 -18.81
N GLU A 82 -2.77 35.84 -19.07
CA GLU A 82 -3.66 35.87 -20.23
C GLU A 82 -5.06 36.45 -19.98
N ALA A 83 -5.56 36.48 -18.74
CA ALA A 83 -6.79 37.22 -18.41
C ALA A 83 -6.63 38.74 -18.64
N ALA A 84 -5.39 39.23 -18.70
CA ALA A 84 -5.06 40.57 -19.16
C ALA A 84 -5.21 40.76 -20.69
N LYS A 85 -5.39 39.69 -21.48
CA LYS A 85 -5.25 39.74 -22.94
C LYS A 85 -6.44 39.27 -23.77
N ASN A 86 -7.24 38.26 -23.42
CA ASN A 86 -8.38 37.86 -24.27
C ASN A 86 -9.54 37.16 -23.54
N LYS A 87 -10.78 37.62 -23.78
CA LYS A 87 -12.02 37.21 -23.09
C LYS A 87 -12.79 36.06 -23.78
N SER A 88 -12.30 35.51 -24.89
CA SER A 88 -13.09 34.65 -25.79
C SER A 88 -12.77 33.15 -25.77
N ASP A 89 -11.78 32.69 -24.99
CA ASP A 89 -11.31 31.29 -25.04
C ASP A 89 -11.78 30.41 -23.84
N TYR A 90 -12.88 30.83 -23.20
CA TYR A 90 -13.36 30.27 -21.93
C TYR A 90 -14.02 28.88 -22.03
N SER A 91 -14.50 28.43 -23.19
CA SER A 91 -15.25 27.16 -23.28
C SER A 91 -14.37 25.91 -23.31
N ASN A 92 -13.19 25.97 -23.95
CA ASN A 92 -12.23 24.86 -23.96
C ASN A 92 -11.51 24.68 -22.61
N ARG A 93 -11.34 25.76 -21.84
CA ARG A 93 -10.62 25.75 -20.56
C ARG A 93 -11.44 25.22 -19.39
N LEU A 94 -12.76 25.45 -19.37
CA LEU A 94 -13.65 24.82 -18.39
C LEU A 94 -13.56 23.29 -18.48
N SER A 95 -13.51 22.77 -19.71
CA SER A 95 -13.37 21.34 -19.98
C SER A 95 -12.06 20.75 -19.44
N PHE A 96 -10.94 21.49 -19.46
CA PHE A 96 -9.65 21.01 -18.94
C PHE A 96 -9.61 21.00 -17.40
N LYS A 97 -10.14 22.04 -16.76
CA LYS A 97 -10.22 22.12 -15.29
C LYS A 97 -11.13 21.03 -14.72
N ASP A 98 -12.26 20.76 -15.39
CA ASP A 98 -13.17 19.66 -15.03
C ASP A 98 -12.50 18.29 -15.18
N LEU A 99 -11.68 18.08 -16.21
CA LEU A 99 -10.87 16.86 -16.41
C LEU A 99 -9.82 16.66 -15.29
N ILE A 100 -9.19 17.73 -14.81
CA ILE A 100 -8.24 17.66 -13.68
C ILE A 100 -8.98 17.30 -12.38
N ILE A 101 -10.15 17.92 -12.13
CA ILE A 101 -10.96 17.63 -10.94
C ILE A 101 -11.44 16.16 -10.96
N GLU A 102 -11.86 15.65 -12.12
CA GLU A 102 -12.25 14.25 -12.30
C GLU A 102 -11.06 13.31 -12.05
N SER A 103 -9.89 13.63 -12.60
CA SER A 103 -8.64 12.89 -12.35
C SER A 103 -8.23 12.90 -10.87
N LEU A 104 -8.45 13.99 -10.15
CA LEU A 104 -8.21 14.08 -8.70
C LEU A 104 -9.19 13.22 -7.90
N LYS A 105 -10.46 13.12 -8.30
CA LYS A 105 -11.43 12.20 -7.67
C LYS A 105 -11.03 10.73 -7.86
N ASP A 106 -10.55 10.37 -9.05
CA ASP A 106 -10.06 9.02 -9.31
C ASP A 106 -8.80 8.69 -8.48
N ILE A 107 -7.92 9.67 -8.29
CA ILE A 107 -6.77 9.57 -7.37
C ILE A 107 -7.22 9.30 -5.93
N ASP A 108 -8.25 10.00 -5.44
CA ASP A 108 -8.76 9.76 -4.09
C ASP A 108 -9.43 8.39 -3.93
N LYS A 109 -10.15 7.91 -4.95
CA LYS A 109 -10.71 6.55 -4.98
C LYS A 109 -9.61 5.49 -4.97
N ALA A 110 -8.53 5.71 -5.74
CA ALA A 110 -7.38 4.83 -5.77
C ALA A 110 -6.61 4.83 -4.43
N LYS A 111 -6.52 5.99 -3.76
CA LYS A 111 -5.94 6.12 -2.42
C LYS A 111 -6.75 5.37 -1.36
N ASN A 112 -8.09 5.38 -1.42
CA ASN A 112 -8.92 4.60 -0.51
C ASN A 112 -8.74 3.09 -0.70
N LYS A 113 -8.63 2.63 -1.96
CA LYS A 113 -8.27 1.24 -2.26
C LYS A 113 -6.90 0.88 -1.70
N LEU A 114 -5.91 1.76 -1.86
CA LEU A 114 -4.57 1.57 -1.31
C LEU A 114 -4.59 1.45 0.22
N ALA A 115 -5.37 2.27 0.92
CA ALA A 115 -5.55 2.17 2.35
C ALA A 115 -6.13 0.81 2.77
N ALA A 116 -7.17 0.34 2.08
CA ALA A 116 -7.76 -0.97 2.33
C ALA A 116 -6.76 -2.12 2.12
N TYR A 117 -5.99 -2.10 1.03
CA TYR A 117 -4.94 -3.11 0.79
C TYR A 117 -3.84 -3.07 1.85
N THR A 118 -3.46 -1.88 2.31
CA THR A 118 -2.48 -1.71 3.39
C THR A 118 -2.99 -2.37 4.67
N ILE A 119 -4.24 -2.10 5.05
CA ILE A 119 -4.88 -2.68 6.24
C ILE A 119 -4.95 -4.21 6.13
N LEU A 120 -5.39 -4.74 4.98
CA LEU A 120 -5.46 -6.18 4.75
C LEU A 120 -4.08 -6.85 4.80
N SER A 121 -3.04 -6.21 4.26
CA SER A 121 -1.67 -6.73 4.30
C SER A 121 -1.17 -6.83 5.74
N TYR A 122 -1.37 -5.78 6.54
CA TYR A 122 -1.06 -5.80 7.97
C TYR A 122 -1.87 -6.86 8.73
N GLY A 123 -3.16 -7.01 8.41
CA GLY A 123 -4.02 -8.04 8.99
C GLY A 123 -3.50 -9.45 8.73
N LEU A 124 -3.10 -9.75 7.50
CA LEU A 124 -2.50 -11.03 7.13
C LEU A 124 -1.16 -11.28 7.85
N TYR A 125 -0.32 -10.26 7.95
CA TYR A 125 0.93 -10.34 8.70
C TYR A 125 0.69 -10.63 10.19
N LEU A 126 -0.22 -9.90 10.83
CA LEU A 126 -0.57 -10.12 12.24
C LEU A 126 -1.16 -11.52 12.45
N MET A 127 -2.03 -11.97 11.56
CA MET A 127 -2.58 -13.33 11.60
C MET A 127 -1.47 -14.39 11.53
N ALA A 128 -0.50 -14.22 10.62
CA ALA A 128 0.66 -15.10 10.53
C ALA A 128 1.51 -15.11 11.80
N TYR A 129 1.73 -13.93 12.39
CA TYR A 129 2.45 -13.77 13.65
C TYR A 129 1.75 -14.46 14.82
N PHE A 130 0.43 -14.29 14.96
CA PHE A 130 -0.35 -14.96 16.01
C PHE A 130 -0.38 -16.48 15.82
N LEU A 131 -0.49 -16.96 14.58
CA LEU A 131 -0.40 -18.39 14.27
C LEU A 131 0.98 -18.95 14.65
N GLU A 132 2.06 -18.25 14.32
CA GLU A 132 3.42 -18.65 14.71
C GLU A 132 3.55 -18.73 16.24
N LYS A 133 3.11 -17.70 16.97
CA LYS A 133 3.17 -17.65 18.43
C LYS A 133 2.30 -18.72 19.10
N SER A 134 1.13 -19.02 18.52
CA SER A 134 0.27 -20.13 18.96
C SER A 134 1.00 -21.48 18.82
N VAL A 135 1.68 -21.71 17.69
CA VAL A 135 2.50 -22.91 17.48
C VAL A 135 3.64 -22.96 18.50
N GLU A 136 4.41 -21.88 18.70
CA GLU A 136 5.49 -21.83 19.69
C GLU A 136 5.00 -22.15 21.13
N ASN A 137 3.86 -21.59 21.54
CA ASN A 137 3.30 -21.81 22.88
C ASN A 137 2.81 -23.24 23.09
N GLU A 138 2.12 -23.82 22.11
CA GLU A 138 1.70 -25.21 22.19
C GLU A 138 2.90 -26.18 22.16
N ASP A 139 4.07 -25.78 21.63
CA ASP A 139 5.29 -26.59 21.72
C ASP A 139 5.92 -26.48 23.10
N ARG A 140 6.01 -25.27 23.69
CA ARG A 140 6.49 -25.08 25.07
C ARG A 140 5.71 -25.90 26.09
N ASN A 141 4.37 -25.91 26.02
CA ASN A 141 3.54 -26.66 26.96
C ASN A 141 3.70 -28.18 26.86
N ARG A 142 4.23 -28.72 25.75
CA ARG A 142 4.49 -30.16 25.59
C ARG A 142 5.83 -30.64 26.16
N TYR A 143 6.71 -29.71 26.55
CA TYR A 143 8.00 -30.04 27.15
C TYR A 143 8.05 -29.79 28.67
N ILE A 144 7.01 -29.15 29.23
CA ILE A 144 6.93 -28.78 30.64
C ILE A 144 5.89 -29.65 31.40
N GLY A 145 5.03 -30.38 30.68
CA GLY A 145 4.11 -31.39 31.24
C GLY A 145 4.52 -32.79 30.86
#